data_AF-A0A1Y2GIT0-F1
#
_entry.id   AF-A0A1Y2GIT0-F1
#
_cell.length_a   1.000
_cell.length_b   1.000
_cell.length_c   1.000
_cell.angle_alpha   90.00
_cell.angle_beta   90.00
_cell.angle_gamma   90.00
#
_symmetry.space_group_name_H-M   'P 1'
#
loop_
_entity.id
_entity.type
_entity.pdbx_description
1 polymer ?
#
loop_
_entity_poly.entity_id
_entity_poly.type
_entity_poly.pdbx_seq_one_letter_code
_entity_poly.pdbx_strand_id
1 'polypeptide(L)' 'CDICKIAKPDRCHHCSECNCCVLRMDHHCPWVNGCIGFGNYKYFYLFTFYGSISALWATAT' A
#
# COMPACT_ATOMS: atom_id res chain seq x y z
N CYS A 1 -4.14 12.19 -15.27
CA CYS A 1 -4.03 12.75 -13.92
C CYS A 1 -3.73 14.22 -14.10
N ASP A 2 -4.67 15.09 -13.76
CA ASP A 2 -4.53 16.52 -14.05
C ASP A 2 -3.50 17.19 -13.14
N ILE A 3 -3.22 16.61 -11.98
CA ILE A 3 -2.22 17.07 -11.02
C ILE A 3 -0.81 16.70 -11.52
N CYS A 4 -0.55 15.42 -11.75
CA CYS A 4 0.77 14.94 -12.20
C CYS A 4 1.05 15.13 -13.69
N LYS A 5 0.08 15.59 -14.49
CA LYS A 5 0.19 15.77 -15.96
C LYS A 5 0.61 14.50 -16.72
N ILE A 6 0.17 13.33 -16.25
CA ILE A 6 0.39 12.04 -16.93
C ILE A 6 -0.92 11.37 -17.32
N ALA A 7 -0.93 10.63 -18.43
CA ALA A 7 -1.97 9.66 -18.70
C ALA A 7 -1.88 8.55 -17.64
N LYS A 8 -2.97 8.26 -16.92
CA LYS A 8 -2.96 7.23 -15.88
C LYS A 8 -2.96 5.86 -16.57
N PRO A 9 -1.96 4.99 -16.35
CA PRO A 9 -2.05 3.59 -16.76
C PRO A 9 -3.24 2.91 -16.10
N ASP A 10 -3.61 1.73 -16.60
CA ASP A 10 -4.71 0.97 -16.00
C ASP A 10 -4.46 0.71 -14.50
N ARG A 11 -5.54 0.85 -13.71
CA ARG A 11 -5.54 0.73 -12.23
C ARG A 11 -4.60 1.69 -11.49
N CYS A 12 -4.07 2.72 -12.13
CA CYS A 12 -3.26 3.75 -11.49
C CYS A 12 -4.16 4.83 -10.86
N HIS A 13 -3.86 5.22 -9.62
CA HIS A 13 -4.56 6.28 -8.90
C HIS A 13 -3.57 7.32 -8.36
N HIS A 14 -4.01 8.57 -8.27
CA HIS A 14 -3.22 9.63 -7.63
C HIS A 14 -3.51 9.63 -6.14
N CYS A 15 -2.46 9.55 -5.33
CA CYS A 15 -2.55 9.73 -3.89
C CYS A 15 -2.20 11.18 -3.56
N SER A 16 -3.12 11.92 -2.94
CA SER A 16 -2.89 13.30 -2.49
C SER A 16 -1.85 13.38 -1.37
N GLU A 17 -1.82 12.39 -0.47
CA GLU A 17 -0.85 12.35 0.64
C GLU A 17 0.58 12.12 0.15
N CYS A 18 0.78 11.22 -0.82
CA CYS A 18 2.09 11.01 -1.45
C CYS A 18 2.38 11.99 -2.60
N ASN A 19 1.40 12.80 -2.99
CA ASN A 19 1.42 13.72 -4.14
C ASN A 19 1.99 13.09 -5.44
N CYS A 20 1.63 11.82 -5.70
CA CYS A 20 2.13 11.08 -6.85
C CYS A 20 1.09 10.08 -7.36
N CYS A 21 1.24 9.66 -8.62
CA CYS A 21 0.44 8.58 -9.18
C CYS A 21 1.08 7.23 -8.85
N VAL A 22 0.31 6.33 -8.24
CA VAL A 22 0.76 5.01 -7.79
C VAL A 22 0.14 3.94 -8.70
N LEU A 23 1.00 3.11 -9.29
CA LEU A 23 0.58 2.00 -10.14
C LEU A 23 -0.15 0.94 -9.33
N ARG A 24 -1.29 0.45 -9.84
CA ARG A 24 -2.15 -0.54 -9.18
C ARG A 24 -2.36 -0.21 -7.70
N MET A 25 -2.64 1.07 -7.42
CA MET A 25 -2.81 1.58 -6.06
C MET A 25 -3.94 0.83 -5.37
N ASP A 26 -3.68 0.40 -4.15
CA ASP A 26 -4.68 -0.15 -3.26
C ASP A 26 -5.15 0.94 -2.29
N HIS A 27 -4.26 1.43 -1.41
CA HIS A 27 -4.56 2.52 -0.47
C HIS A 27 -3.30 3.26 0.00
N HIS A 28 -3.46 4.48 0.54
CA HIS A 28 -2.45 5.08 1.40
C HIS A 28 -2.60 4.49 2.80
N CYS A 29 -1.52 3.93 3.34
CA CYS A 29 -1.54 3.26 4.64
C CYS A 29 -0.73 4.08 5.65
N PRO A 30 -1.40 4.72 6.64
CA PRO A 30 -0.71 5.50 7.67
C PRO A 30 0.26 4.65 8.49
N TRP A 31 -0.05 3.36 8.68
CA TRP A 31 0.74 2.44 9.50
C TRP A 31 2.13 2.13 8.94
N VAL A 32 2.30 2.23 7.61
CA VAL A 32 3.60 2.10 6.95
C VAL A 32 4.08 3.42 6.35
N ASN A 33 3.37 4.52 6.64
CA ASN A 33 3.63 5.85 6.12
C ASN A 33 3.86 5.89 4.60
N GLY A 34 2.97 5.26 3.84
CA GLY A 34 3.13 5.16 2.40
C GLY A 34 1.99 4.47 1.66
N CYS A 35 1.98 4.61 0.33
CA CYS A 35 1.02 3.92 -0.51
C CYS A 35 1.36 2.44 -0.68
N ILE A 36 0.33 1.60 -0.59
CA ILE A 36 0.35 0.22 -1.03
C ILE A 36 -0.11 0.18 -2.49
N GLY A 37 0.71 -0.39 -3.36
CA GLY A 37 0.46 -0.51 -4.78
C GLY A 37 1.32 -1.59 -5.42
N PHE A 38 1.50 -1.53 -6.73
CA PHE A 38 2.15 -2.59 -7.51
C PHE A 38 3.50 -3.04 -6.94
N GLY A 39 4.38 -2.09 -6.58
CA GLY A 39 5.76 -2.39 -6.14
C GLY A 39 5.89 -3.01 -4.75
N ASN A 40 4.87 -2.91 -3.90
CA ASN A 40 4.96 -3.34 -2.50
C ASN A 40 3.75 -4.13 -1.98
N TYR A 41 2.72 -4.38 -2.80
CA TYR A 41 1.53 -5.12 -2.40
C TYR A 41 1.86 -6.50 -1.77
N LYS A 42 2.81 -7.24 -2.36
CA LYS A 42 3.25 -8.54 -1.81
C LYS A 42 3.86 -8.38 -0.42
N TYR A 43 4.70 -7.37 -0.22
CA TYR A 43 5.35 -7.14 1.07
C TYR A 43 4.35 -6.71 2.13
N PHE A 44 3.37 -5.87 1.77
CA PHE A 44 2.30 -5.48 2.68
C PHE A 44 1.45 -6.69 3.11
N TYR A 45 1.10 -7.57 2.17
CA TYR A 45 0.41 -8.82 2.49
C TYR A 45 1.23 -9.72 3.44
N LEU A 46 2.53 -9.88 3.20
CA LEU A 46 3.39 -10.67 4.09
C LEU A 46 3.52 -10.02 5.47
N PHE A 47 3.62 -8.70 5.54
CA PHE A 47 3.64 -7.94 6.79
C PHE A 47 2.39 -8.20 7.64
N THR A 48 1.19 -8.11 7.06
CA THR A 48 -0.06 -8.38 7.80
C THR A 48 -0.20 -9.85 8.18
N PHE A 49 0.21 -10.77 7.31
CA PHE A 49 0.16 -12.21 7.59
C PHE A 49 1.08 -12.61 8.76
N TYR A 50 2.37 -12.25 8.70
CA TYR A 50 3.31 -12.57 9.76
C TYR A 50 3.02 -11.80 11.05
N GLY A 51 2.52 -10.56 10.96
CA GLY A 51 2.04 -9.81 12.11
C GLY A 51 0.90 -10.54 12.84
N SER A 52 -0.04 -11.12 12.08
CA SER A 52 -1.15 -11.91 12.64
C SER A 52 -0.65 -13.18 13.33
N ILE A 53 0.30 -13.91 12.73
CA ILE A 53 0.93 -15.09 13.35
C ILE A 53 1.65 -14.72 14.65
N SER A 54 2.41 -13.62 14.64
CA SER A 54 3.13 -13.14 15.82
C SER A 54 2.17 -12.80 16.96
N ALA A 55 1.07 -12.09 16.65
CA ALA A 55 0.04 -11.76 17.64
C ALA A 55 -0.65 -13.01 18.20
N LEU A 56 -0.96 -14.01 17.36
CA LEU A 56 -1.51 -15.28 17.81
C LEU A 56 -0.54 -16.03 18.71
N TRP A 57 0.75 -16.09 18.36
CA TRP A 57 1.77 -16.73 19.18
C TRP A 57 1.88 -16.05 20.54
N ALA A 58 1.99 -14.72 20.58
CA ALA A 58 2.14 -13.94 21.80
C ALA A 58 0.92 -14.01 22.74
N THR A 59 -0.27 -14.36 22.24
CA THR A 59 -1.48 -14.53 23.05
C THR A 59 -1.79 -15.98 23.41
N ALA A 60 -1.19 -16.95 22.70
CA ALA A 60 -1.32 -18.38 22.98
C ALA A 60 -0.26 -18.91 23.97
N THR A 61 0.76 -18.11 24.27
CA THR A 61 1.81 -18.36 25.29
C THR A 61 1.63 -17.44 26.48
#